data_AF-A0A941N3Q8-F1
#
_entry.id   AF-A0A941N3Q8-F1
#
_cell.length_a   1.000
_cell.length_b   1.000
_cell.length_c   1.000
_cell.angle_alpha   90.00
_cell.angle_beta   90.00
_cell.angle_gamma   90.00
#
_symmetry.space_group_name_H-M   'P 1'
#
loop_
_entity.id
_entity.type
_entity.pdbx_description
1 polymer ?
#
loop_
_entity_poly.entity_id
_entity_poly.type
_entity_poly.pdbx_seq_one_letter_code
_entity_poly.pdbx_strand_id
1 'polypeptide(L)'
;MTTSIQKEFSADLALRLVIGDREMPLTKIGPSYAVLRDEEEIPAGTRGIIFLVVDGREHRWDVILRHGTVPFDRKFFFDTTKGPARTLFNPFLS
;
A
#
# COMPACT_ATOMS: atom_id res chain seq x y z
N MET A 1 4.24 -40.12 -15.82
CA MET A 1 3.65 -39.47 -14.64
C MET A 1 4.69 -38.49 -14.13
N THR A 2 4.59 -37.22 -14.52
CA THR A 2 5.60 -36.21 -14.21
C THR A 2 4.99 -35.23 -13.22
N THR A 3 5.29 -35.44 -11.94
CA THR A 3 4.86 -34.57 -10.84
C THR A 3 5.73 -33.30 -10.89
N SER A 4 5.29 -32.28 -11.62
CA SER A 4 5.94 -30.97 -11.55
C SER A 4 5.53 -30.32 -10.23
N ILE A 5 6.49 -30.25 -9.31
CA ILE A 5 6.41 -29.56 -8.02
C ILE A 5 5.98 -28.11 -8.30
N GLN A 6 4.72 -27.80 -7.99
CA GLN A 6 4.24 -26.43 -7.92
C GLN A 6 4.83 -25.86 -6.62
N LYS A 7 5.96 -25.16 -6.73
CA LYS A 7 6.58 -24.47 -5.59
C LYS A 7 5.61 -23.37 -5.15
N GLU A 8 4.91 -23.59 -4.04
CA GLU A 8 4.12 -22.56 -3.38
C GLU A 8 5.07 -21.46 -2.90
N PHE A 9 5.04 -20.30 -3.55
CA PHE A 9 5.69 -19.11 -3.03
C PHE A 9 4.75 -18.48 -2.01
N SER A 10 4.88 -18.85 -0.74
CA SER A 10 4.26 -18.13 0.37
C SER A 10 5.15 -16.95 0.72
N ALA A 11 4.77 -15.73 0.31
CA ALA A 11 5.39 -14.51 0.82
C ALA A 11 4.45 -13.86 1.83
N ASP A 12 4.99 -13.45 2.98
CA ASP A 12 4.22 -12.72 3.98
C ASP A 12 4.10 -11.26 3.55
N LEU A 13 2.89 -10.84 3.18
CA LEU A 13 2.62 -9.49 2.68
C LEU A 13 1.70 -8.73 3.63
N ALA A 14 2.14 -7.55 4.08
CA ALA A 14 1.32 -6.60 4.80
C ALA A 14 1.37 -5.22 4.12
N LEU A 15 0.21 -4.63 3.89
CA LEU A 15 0.07 -3.30 3.28
C LEU A 15 -0.83 -2.44 4.16
N ARG A 16 -0.34 -1.28 4.58
CA ARG A 16 -1.07 -0.38 5.50
C ARG A 16 -0.77 1.09 5.24
N LEU A 17 -1.76 1.93 5.50
CA LEU A 17 -1.66 3.38 5.55
C LEU A 17 -1.61 3.83 7.00
N VAL A 18 -0.66 4.68 7.35
CA VAL A 18 -0.51 5.25 8.69
C VAL A 18 -0.70 6.75 8.63
N ILE A 19 -1.63 7.27 9.44
CA ILE A 19 -1.94 8.70 9.57
C ILE A 19 -1.99 9.02 11.06
N GLY A 20 -1.01 9.76 11.56
CA GLY A 20 -0.83 9.95 13.01
C GLY A 20 -0.67 8.59 13.69
N ASP A 21 -1.51 8.32 14.70
CA ASP A 21 -1.51 7.06 15.46
C ASP A 21 -2.45 5.99 14.88
N ARG A 22 -3.10 6.27 13.74
CA ARG A 22 -4.04 5.35 13.10
C ARG A 22 -3.34 4.52 12.04
N GLU A 23 -3.51 3.21 12.10
CA GLU A 23 -3.11 2.29 11.04
C GLU A 23 -4.34 1.70 10.35
N MET A 24 -4.40 1.84 9.04
CA MET A 24 -5.52 1.35 8.22
C MET A 24 -4.98 0.34 7.20
N PRO A 25 -5.50 -0.90 7.18
CA PRO A 25 -5.07 -1.89 6.22
C PRO A 25 -5.47 -1.48 4.79
N LEU A 26 -4.57 -1.73 3.85
CA LEU A 26 -4.79 -1.52 2.42
C LEU A 26 -4.93 -2.88 1.74
N THR A 27 -5.80 -2.95 0.74
CA THR A 27 -5.99 -4.14 -0.10
C THR A 27 -5.16 -4.08 -1.37
N LYS A 28 -4.84 -2.87 -1.84
CA LYS A 28 -4.11 -2.66 -3.09
C LYS A 28 -3.38 -1.33 -3.07
N ILE A 29 -2.23 -1.29 -3.74
CA ILE A 29 -1.52 -0.06 -4.10
C ILE A 29 -1.25 -0.05 -5.61
N GLY A 30 -1.35 1.13 -6.21
CA GLY A 30 -0.94 1.43 -7.57
C GLY A 30 -0.07 2.69 -7.61
N PRO A 31 0.30 3.17 -8.81
CA PRO A 31 1.32 4.22 -8.96
C PRO A 31 1.00 5.57 -8.29
N SER A 32 -0.28 5.88 -8.09
CA SER A 32 -0.72 7.15 -7.47
C SER A 32 -2.06 6.97 -6.75
N TYR A 33 -2.41 5.73 -6.43
CA TYR A 33 -3.65 5.41 -5.73
C TYR A 33 -3.45 4.18 -4.85
N ALA A 34 -4.24 4.07 -3.81
CA ALA A 34 -4.34 2.87 -3.01
C ALA A 34 -5.81 2.64 -2.64
N VAL A 35 -6.10 1.44 -2.14
CA VAL A 35 -7.45 1.02 -1.78
C VAL A 35 -7.42 0.55 -0.33
N LEU A 36 -8.18 1.20 0.53
CA LEU A 36 -8.42 0.79 1.91
C LEU A 36 -9.19 -0.52 1.95
N ARG A 37 -8.99 -1.30 3.01
CA ARG A 37 -9.83 -2.47 3.27
C ARG A 37 -11.24 -2.06 3.67
N ASP A 38 -11.31 -1.12 4.59
CA ASP A 38 -12.53 -0.61 5.20
C ASP A 38 -12.77 0.84 4.78
N GLU A 39 -14.03 1.25 4.77
CA GLU A 39 -14.42 2.63 4.45
C GLU A 39 -14.03 3.56 5.59
N GLU A 40 -13.34 4.65 5.26
CA GLU A 40 -12.84 5.63 6.21
C GLU A 40 -12.96 7.02 5.61
N GLU A 41 -13.27 8.01 6.44
CA GLU A 41 -13.22 9.41 6.04
C GLU A 41 -11.87 10.00 6.43
N ILE A 42 -11.15 10.51 5.44
CA ILE A 42 -9.83 11.12 5.62
C ILE A 42 -9.85 12.46 4.91
N PRO A 43 -9.53 13.58 5.58
CA PRO A 43 -9.54 14.89 4.94
C PRO A 43 -8.57 14.99 3.75
N ALA A 44 -8.91 15.82 2.77
CA ALA A 44 -7.99 16.18 1.69
C ALA A 44 -6.72 16.89 2.22
N GLY A 45 -5.60 16.66 1.56
CA GLY A 45 -4.28 17.18 1.96
C GLY A 45 -3.65 16.45 3.15
N THR A 46 -4.30 15.42 3.70
CA THR A 46 -3.76 14.67 4.83
C THR A 46 -2.46 13.98 4.45
N ARG A 47 -1.44 14.15 5.31
CA ARG A 47 -0.16 13.47 5.20
C ARG A 47 -0.24 12.11 5.85
N GLY A 48 0.31 11.11 5.17
CA GLY A 48 0.37 9.75 5.68
C GLY A 48 1.62 9.03 5.22
N ILE A 49 1.74 7.79 5.66
CA ILE A 49 2.82 6.90 5.27
C ILE A 49 2.19 5.61 4.79
N ILE A 50 2.53 5.16 3.59
CA ILE A 50 2.20 3.81 3.13
C ILE A 50 3.37 2.89 3.45
N PHE A 51 3.08 1.79 4.14
CA PHE A 51 4.02 0.71 4.40
C PHE A 51 3.63 -0.52 3.60
N LEU A 52 4.61 -1.11 2.91
CA LEU A 52 4.54 -2.45 2.35
C LEU A 52 5.62 -3.29 3.04
N VAL A 53 5.22 -4.39 3.66
CA VAL A 53 6.13 -5.40 4.19
C VAL A 53 6.02 -6.64 3.30
N VAL A 54 7.14 -7.11 2.78
CA VAL A 54 7.23 -8.39 2.05
C VAL A 54 8.35 -9.19 2.69
N ASP A 55 8.04 -10.34 3.27
CA ASP A 55 9.01 -11.22 3.93
C ASP A 55 9.87 -10.49 4.97
N GLY A 56 9.22 -9.62 5.76
CA GLY A 56 9.86 -8.80 6.79
C GLY A 56 10.65 -7.60 6.26
N ARG A 57 10.75 -7.39 4.95
CA ARG A 57 11.38 -6.20 4.36
C ARG A 57 10.36 -5.09 4.21
N GLU A 58 10.65 -3.95 4.83
CA GLU A 58 9.76 -2.78 4.82
C GLU A 58 10.11 -1.81 3.69
N HIS A 59 9.09 -1.41 2.95
CA HIS A 59 9.10 -0.31 2.01
C HIS A 59 8.15 0.77 2.50
N ARG A 60 8.62 2.01 2.44
CA ARG A 60 7.91 3.17 2.98
C ARG A 60 7.79 4.28 1.94
N TRP A 61 6.60 4.86 1.83
CA TRP A 61 6.33 6.06 1.04
C TRP A 61 5.62 7.10 1.90
N ASP A 62 6.20 8.29 2.01
CA ASP A 62 5.53 9.44 2.60
C ASP A 62 4.61 10.05 1.53
N VAL A 63 3.30 10.12 1.83
CA VAL A 63 2.26 10.48 0.86
C VAL A 63 1.40 11.65 1.32
N ILE A 64 0.82 12.36 0.36
CA ILE A 64 -0.24 13.35 0.59
C ILE A 64 -1.49 12.88 -0.15
N LEU A 65 -2.61 12.73 0.56
CA LEU A 65 -3.89 12.36 -0.04
C LEU A 65 -4.51 13.59 -0.71
N ARG A 66 -4.48 13.65 -2.05
CA ARG A 66 -4.92 14.85 -2.80
C ARG A 66 -6.35 15.26 -2.49
N HIS A 67 -7.24 14.28 -2.44
CA HIS A 67 -8.67 14.49 -2.28
C HIS A 67 -9.23 13.89 -0.98
N GLY A 68 -8.38 13.25 -0.17
CA GLY A 68 -8.83 12.50 0.98
C GLY A 68 -9.54 11.20 0.59
N THR A 69 -10.40 10.71 1.49
CA THR A 69 -11.36 9.63 1.27
C THR A 69 -12.72 10.05 1.80
N VAL A 70 -13.77 9.47 1.23
CA VAL A 70 -15.16 9.63 1.68
C VAL A 70 -15.68 8.31 2.22
N PRO A 71 -16.68 8.30 3.13
CA PRO A 71 -17.18 7.08 3.80
C PRO A 71 -17.75 5.97 2.90
N PHE A 72 -17.76 6.13 1.59
CA PHE A 72 -18.25 5.16 0.61
C PHE A 72 -17.24 4.88 -0.50
N ASP A 73 -16.05 5.49 -0.44
CA ASP A 73 -14.96 5.26 -1.39
C ASP A 73 -13.76 4.69 -0.64
N ARG A 74 -13.37 3.47 -1.02
CA ARG A 74 -12.18 2.81 -0.49
C ARG A 74 -10.93 3.24 -1.24
N LYS A 75 -11.07 3.76 -2.46
CA LYS A 75 -9.95 4.17 -3.29
C LYS A 75 -9.59 5.62 -3.00
N PHE A 76 -8.31 5.89 -2.80
CA PHE A 76 -7.80 7.26 -2.70
C PHE A 76 -6.62 7.48 -3.61
N PHE A 77 -6.45 8.73 -4.01
CA PHE A 77 -5.32 9.19 -4.81
C PHE A 77 -4.33 9.92 -3.93
N PHE A 78 -3.05 9.71 -4.20
CA PHE A 78 -1.98 10.31 -3.42
C PHE A 78 -0.82 10.75 -4.29
N ASP A 79 -0.06 11.71 -3.76
CA ASP A 79 1.26 12.07 -4.24
C ASP A 79 2.33 11.52 -3.32
N THR A 80 3.36 10.92 -3.89
CA THR A 80 4.56 10.51 -3.14
C THR A 80 5.46 11.72 -2.96
N THR A 81 5.74 12.09 -1.72
CA THR A 81 6.65 13.18 -1.36
C THR A 81 8.07 12.68 -1.09
N LYS A 82 8.20 11.45 -0.58
CA LYS A 82 9.45 10.75 -0.35
C LYS A 82 9.22 9.25 -0.39
N GLY A 83 10.15 8.50 -0.98
CA GLY A 83 10.07 7.05 -1.06
C GLY A 83 10.97 6.50 -2.17
N PRO A 84 11.09 5.18 -2.30
CA PRO A 84 11.87 4.57 -3.37
C PRO A 84 11.28 4.93 -4.73
N ALA A 85 12.05 5.65 -5.55
CA ALA A 85 11.64 6.21 -6.84
C ALA A 85 11.27 5.17 -7.91
N ARG A 86 11.49 3.87 -7.65
CA ARG A 86 11.35 2.79 -8.64
C ARG A 86 10.54 1.57 -8.19
N THR A 87 10.05 1.50 -6.95
CA THR A 87 9.62 0.20 -6.36
C THR A 87 8.13 0.09 -6.04
N LEU A 88 7.27 0.95 -6.58
CA LEU A 88 5.84 0.60 -6.68
C LEU A 88 5.59 -0.42 -7.81
N PHE A 89 6.61 -0.63 -8.66
CA PHE A 89 6.57 -1.58 -9.77
C PHE A 89 7.40 -2.82 -9.43
N ASN A 90 6.68 -3.85 -9.02
CA ASN A 90 7.10 -5.25 -8.89
C ASN A 90 8.03 -5.59 -7.69
N PRO A 91 7.47 -6.00 -6.53
CA PRO A 91 8.26 -6.47 -5.39
C PRO A 91 8.97 -7.82 -5.62
N PHE A 92 8.82 -8.46 -6.79
CA PHE A 92 9.33 -9.81 -7.07
C PHE A 92 10.56 -9.85 -8.01
N LEU A 93 11.17 -8.71 -8.34
CA LEU A 93 12.40 -8.66 -9.14
C LEU A 93 13.54 -8.01 -8.35
N SER A 94 14.20 -8.80 -7.50
CA SER A 94 15.54 -8.52 -6.96
C SER A 94 16.25 -9.82 -6.64
#